data_AF-A0A1B1M1Q4-F1
#
_entry.id   AF-A0A1B1M1Q4-F1
#
_cell.length_a   1.000
_cell.length_b   1.000
_cell.length_c   1.000
_cell.angle_alpha   90.00
_cell.angle_beta   90.00
_cell.angle_gamma   90.00
#
_symmetry.space_group_name_H-M   'P 1'
#
loop_
_entity.id
_entity.type
_entity.pdbx_description
1 polymer ?
#
loop_
_entity_poly.entity_id
_entity_poly.type
_entity_poly.pdbx_seq_one_letter_code
_entity_poly.pdbx_strand_id
1 'polypeptide(L)'
;MPPGQSKVQVYAALWRDSREGMSNRALERKYRVGWRTVQKALSSAWPQPREPYAPRRSKLDPFKPVIDQMLLADLDAPRKQRHTVVRIYRRLINEHAMDDVSYQVVRAYVAKRKPEIRVEAGRGPARVFIEQSHLAGAEAEVDFGEVAVRLRGEL
;
A
#
# COMPACT_ATOMS: atom_id res chain seq x y z
N MET A 1 -32.24 1.96 -1.33
CA MET A 1 -31.98 2.72 -2.58
C MET A 1 -32.61 1.96 -3.74
N PRO A 2 -33.17 2.66 -4.73
CA PRO A 2 -33.69 2.05 -5.94
C PRO A 2 -32.55 1.31 -6.67
N PRO A 3 -32.78 0.10 -7.20
CA PRO A 3 -31.75 -0.62 -7.95
C PRO A 3 -31.34 0.20 -9.18
N GLY A 4 -30.02 0.34 -9.41
CA GLY A 4 -29.45 1.01 -10.58
C GLY A 4 -29.23 2.53 -10.49
N GLN A 5 -29.65 3.21 -9.41
CA GLN A 5 -29.39 4.65 -9.23
C GLN A 5 -28.18 4.92 -8.33
N SER A 6 -27.32 5.86 -8.75
CA SER A 6 -26.20 6.30 -7.92
C SER A 6 -26.69 7.09 -6.70
N LYS A 7 -25.92 7.09 -5.60
CA LYS A 7 -26.27 7.83 -4.38
C LYS A 7 -26.45 9.34 -4.65
N VAL A 8 -25.70 9.89 -5.60
CA VAL A 8 -25.80 11.28 -6.05
C VAL A 8 -27.16 11.54 -6.70
N GLN A 9 -27.59 10.65 -7.61
CA GLN A 9 -28.89 10.78 -8.28
C GLN A 9 -30.05 10.74 -7.30
N VAL A 10 -29.99 9.86 -6.28
CA VAL A 10 -31.00 9.79 -5.22
C VAL A 10 -31.02 11.07 -4.39
N TYR A 11 -29.86 11.64 -4.04
CA TYR A 11 -29.80 12.90 -3.28
C TYR A 11 -30.35 14.08 -4.08
N ALA A 12 -29.99 14.20 -5.36
CA ALA A 12 -30.53 15.22 -6.25
C ALA A 12 -32.05 15.08 -6.45
N ALA A 13 -32.56 13.85 -6.52
CA ALA A 13 -33.99 13.58 -6.66
C ALA A 13 -34.77 13.94 -5.38
N LEU A 14 -34.24 13.60 -4.20
CA LEU A 14 -34.80 14.02 -2.91
C LEU A 14 -34.86 15.55 -2.79
N TRP A 15 -33.83 16.27 -3.26
CA TRP A 15 -33.82 17.74 -3.29
C TRP A 15 -34.91 18.32 -4.17
N ARG A 16 -35.05 17.78 -5.39
CA ARG A 16 -36.04 18.25 -6.37
C ARG A 16 -37.46 18.06 -5.83
N ASP A 17 -37.79 16.84 -5.44
CA ASP A 17 -39.13 16.49 -4.98
C ASP A 17 -39.51 17.22 -3.68
N SER A 18 -38.55 17.48 -2.79
CA SER A 18 -38.80 18.31 -1.61
C SER A 18 -39.14 19.75 -1.96
N ARG A 19 -38.52 20.34 -2.99
CA ARG A 19 -38.86 21.68 -3.50
C ARG A 19 -40.22 21.72 -4.17
N GLU A 20 -40.66 20.61 -4.75
CA GLU A 20 -42.00 20.41 -5.29
C GLU A 20 -43.07 20.20 -4.20
N GLY A 21 -42.70 20.26 -2.91
CA GLY A 21 -43.62 20.23 -1.77
C GLY A 21 -43.91 18.83 -1.20
N MET A 22 -43.17 17.79 -1.61
CA MET A 22 -43.34 16.46 -1.01
C MET A 22 -42.87 16.43 0.45
N SER A 23 -43.69 15.81 1.31
CA SER A 23 -43.33 15.59 2.71
C SER A 23 -42.17 14.59 2.86
N ASN A 24 -41.38 14.73 3.93
CA ASN A 24 -40.28 13.80 4.25
C ASN A 24 -40.72 12.33 4.26
N ARG A 25 -41.90 12.03 4.80
CA ARG A 25 -42.44 10.65 4.82
C ARG A 25 -42.82 10.15 3.43
N ALA A 26 -43.22 11.02 2.51
CA ALA A 26 -43.47 10.65 1.12
C ALA A 26 -42.15 10.33 0.40
N LEU A 27 -41.12 11.15 0.63
CA LEU A 27 -39.78 10.95 0.09
C LEU A 27 -39.14 9.62 0.56
N GLU A 28 -39.25 9.30 1.86
CA GLU A 28 -38.75 8.03 2.42
C GLU A 28 -39.36 6.81 1.71
N ARG A 29 -40.67 6.84 1.48
CA ARG A 29 -41.41 5.76 0.80
C ARG A 29 -41.08 5.69 -0.69
N LYS A 30 -41.07 6.83 -1.40
CA LYS A 30 -40.81 6.91 -2.85
C LYS A 30 -39.41 6.42 -3.20
N TYR A 31 -38.40 6.87 -2.46
CA TYR A 31 -36.99 6.55 -2.74
C TYR A 31 -36.45 5.35 -1.95
N ARG A 32 -37.27 4.75 -1.07
CA ARG A 32 -36.88 3.62 -0.20
C ARG A 32 -35.57 3.93 0.56
N VAL A 33 -35.57 5.08 1.23
CA VAL A 33 -34.46 5.59 2.05
C VAL A 33 -34.99 5.94 3.45
N GLY A 34 -34.14 5.85 4.47
CA GLY A 34 -34.54 6.24 5.82
C GLY A 34 -34.48 7.75 6.05
N TRP A 35 -35.21 8.23 7.06
CA TRP A 35 -35.26 9.63 7.50
C TRP A 35 -33.90 10.34 7.53
N ARG A 36 -32.85 9.71 8.09
CA ARG A 36 -31.49 10.30 8.15
C ARG A 36 -30.91 10.62 6.77
N THR A 37 -31.22 9.78 5.78
CA THR A 37 -30.77 10.00 4.39
C THR A 37 -31.54 11.13 3.75
N VAL A 38 -32.84 11.26 4.03
CA VAL A 38 -33.64 12.40 3.58
C VAL A 38 -33.11 13.69 4.19
N GLN A 39 -32.91 13.76 5.50
CA GLN A 39 -32.34 14.95 6.15
C GLN A 39 -30.96 15.32 5.60
N LYS A 40 -30.07 14.34 5.44
CA LYS A 40 -28.74 14.57 4.82
C LYS A 40 -28.85 15.06 3.40
N ALA A 41 -29.74 14.45 2.60
CA ALA A 41 -30.03 14.92 1.27
C ALA A 41 -30.48 16.36 1.36
N LEU A 42 -31.55 16.72 2.07
CA LEU A 42 -32.06 18.11 2.20
C LEU A 42 -31.01 19.14 2.64
N SER A 43 -30.03 18.77 3.45
CA SER A 43 -28.91 19.66 3.81
C SER A 43 -27.87 19.85 2.68
N SER A 44 -27.67 18.86 1.82
CA SER A 44 -26.71 18.90 0.70
C SER A 44 -27.14 17.96 -0.43
N ALA A 45 -27.35 18.49 -1.64
CA ALA A 45 -27.65 17.70 -2.84
C ALA A 45 -26.53 16.71 -3.21
N TRP A 46 -25.32 16.92 -2.68
CA TRP A 46 -24.17 16.04 -2.87
C TRP A 46 -23.95 15.17 -1.64
N PRO A 47 -23.92 13.82 -1.80
CA PRO A 47 -23.66 12.94 -0.70
C PRO A 47 -22.22 13.11 -0.22
N GLN A 48 -22.04 13.36 1.07
CA GLN A 48 -20.71 13.35 1.65
C GLN A 48 -20.04 11.98 1.41
N PRO A 49 -18.76 11.98 0.99
CA PRO A 49 -17.96 10.78 0.96
C PRO A 49 -18.00 10.09 2.32
N ARG A 50 -17.97 8.76 2.30
CA ARG A 50 -17.83 8.03 3.55
C ARG A 50 -16.43 8.33 4.08
N GLU A 51 -16.34 8.76 5.34
CA GLU A 51 -15.05 8.83 6.01
C GLU A 51 -14.38 7.45 5.95
N PRO A 52 -13.12 7.38 5.50
CA PRO A 52 -12.39 6.12 5.51
C PRO A 52 -12.31 5.64 6.96
N TYR A 53 -12.44 4.33 7.15
CA TYR A 53 -12.18 3.76 8.46
C TYR A 53 -10.74 4.07 8.86
N ALA A 54 -10.53 4.33 10.15
CA ALA A 54 -9.20 4.40 10.70
C ALA A 54 -8.43 3.11 10.33
N PRO A 55 -7.17 3.22 9.88
CA PRO A 55 -6.38 2.05 9.54
C PRO A 55 -6.25 1.16 10.77
N ARG A 56 -6.60 -0.12 10.61
CA ARG A 56 -6.42 -1.10 11.68
C ARG A 56 -4.92 -1.36 11.87
N ARG A 57 -4.44 -1.29 13.11
CA ARG A 57 -3.06 -1.66 13.42
C ARG A 57 -2.86 -3.13 13.07
N SER A 58 -1.80 -3.40 12.31
CA SER A 58 -1.36 -4.76 12.01
C SER A 58 -0.55 -5.30 13.18
N LYS A 59 -0.67 -6.60 13.47
CA LYS A 59 0.23 -7.28 14.43
C LYS A 59 1.71 -7.21 14.00
N LEU A 60 1.98 -6.95 12.73
CA LEU A 60 3.33 -6.71 12.21
C LEU A 60 3.88 -5.32 12.58
N ASP A 61 3.04 -4.34 12.89
CA ASP A 61 3.46 -2.94 13.06
C ASP A 61 4.62 -2.75 14.05
N PRO A 62 4.65 -3.43 15.22
CA PRO A 62 5.78 -3.32 16.15
C PRO A 62 7.12 -3.82 15.58
N PHE A 63 7.09 -4.74 14.62
CA PHE A 63 8.26 -5.39 14.03
C PHE A 63 8.75 -4.71 12.75
N LYS A 64 7.97 -3.80 12.18
CA LYS A 64 8.33 -3.05 10.96
C LYS A 64 9.68 -2.33 11.08
N PRO A 65 9.99 -1.60 12.18
CA PRO A 65 11.28 -0.92 12.31
C PRO A 65 12.47 -1.89 12.27
N VAL A 66 12.32 -3.06 12.88
CA VAL A 66 13.34 -4.11 12.88
C VAL A 66 13.56 -4.67 11.48
N ILE A 67 12.48 -4.95 10.75
CA ILE A 67 12.56 -5.41 9.36
C ILE A 67 13.26 -4.36 8.49
N ASP A 68 12.91 -3.08 8.66
CA ASP A 68 13.49 -1.98 7.90
C ASP A 68 14.99 -1.85 8.16
N GLN A 69 15.44 -1.98 9.42
CA GLN A 69 16.86 -2.01 9.76
C GLN A 69 17.60 -3.18 9.10
N MET A 70 17.01 -4.38 9.10
CA MET A 70 17.60 -5.54 8.40
C MET A 70 17.71 -5.30 6.90
N LEU A 71 16.68 -4.71 6.27
CA LEU A 71 16.66 -4.40 4.84
C LEU A 71 17.63 -3.28 4.46
N LEU A 72 17.82 -2.29 5.33
CA LEU A 72 18.83 -1.23 5.16
C LEU A 72 20.24 -1.83 5.21
N ALA A 73 20.53 -2.66 6.22
CA ALA A 73 21.84 -3.34 6.32
C ALA A 73 22.12 -4.27 5.12
N ASP A 74 21.08 -4.89 4.56
CA ASP A 74 21.19 -5.72 3.37
C ASP A 74 21.62 -4.95 2.11
N LEU A 75 21.47 -3.63 2.06
CA LEU A 75 21.90 -2.82 0.90
C LEU A 75 23.42 -2.88 0.73
N ASP A 76 24.16 -2.77 1.83
CA ASP A 76 25.63 -2.78 1.85
C ASP A 76 26.21 -4.19 1.97
N ALA A 77 25.39 -5.18 2.35
CA ALA A 77 25.83 -6.56 2.42
C ALA A 77 26.08 -7.17 1.01
N PRO A 78 27.15 -7.99 0.86
CA PRO A 78 27.36 -8.81 -0.34
C PRO A 78 26.14 -9.65 -0.69
N ARG A 79 25.87 -9.89 -1.99
CA ARG A 79 24.65 -10.56 -2.46
C ARG A 79 24.33 -11.87 -1.74
N LYS A 80 25.34 -12.68 -1.41
CA LYS A 80 25.19 -13.97 -0.72
C LYS A 80 24.93 -13.84 0.80
N GLN A 81 25.17 -12.67 1.38
CA GLN A 81 25.00 -12.38 2.81
C GLN A 81 23.69 -11.65 3.13
N ARG A 82 22.98 -11.16 2.10
CA ARG A 82 21.67 -10.51 2.25
C ARG A 82 20.64 -11.46 2.84
N HIS A 83 19.76 -10.95 3.68
CA HIS A 83 18.72 -11.76 4.30
C HIS A 83 17.68 -12.20 3.26
N THR A 84 17.31 -13.48 3.33
CA THR A 84 16.09 -13.97 2.69
C THR A 84 14.90 -13.68 3.59
N VAL A 85 13.69 -13.64 3.03
CA VAL A 85 12.45 -13.46 3.81
C VAL A 85 12.33 -14.53 4.91
N VAL A 86 12.73 -15.77 4.61
CA VAL A 86 12.77 -16.86 5.59
C VAL A 86 13.72 -16.55 6.73
N ARG A 87 14.90 -15.98 6.44
CA ARG A 87 15.86 -15.59 7.47
C ARG A 87 15.33 -14.43 8.32
N ILE A 88 14.76 -13.39 7.71
CA ILE A 88 14.10 -12.28 8.42
C ILE A 88 13.02 -12.83 9.37
N TYR A 89 12.13 -13.69 8.85
CA TYR A 89 11.06 -14.30 9.63
C TYR A 89 11.57 -15.08 10.84
N ARG A 90 12.60 -15.92 10.67
CA ARG A 90 13.21 -16.67 11.78
C ARG A 90 13.87 -15.75 12.81
N ARG A 91 14.54 -14.69 12.38
CA ARG A 91 15.13 -13.70 13.29
C ARG A 91 14.05 -12.96 14.08
N LEU A 92 12.93 -12.59 13.45
CA LEU A 92 11.81 -11.98 14.16
C LEU A 92 11.24 -12.88 15.26
N ILE A 93 11.13 -14.19 15.01
CA ILE A 93 10.69 -15.15 16.03
C ILE A 93 11.75 -15.26 17.14
N ASN A 94 13.00 -15.55 16.77
CA ASN A 94 14.04 -15.94 17.72
C ASN A 94 14.62 -14.77 18.53
N GLU A 95 14.80 -13.62 17.89
CA GLU A 95 15.48 -12.45 18.48
C GLU A 95 14.47 -11.41 18.99
N HIS A 96 13.26 -11.37 18.43
CA HIS A 96 12.25 -10.37 18.74
C HIS A 96 10.94 -10.94 19.30
N ALA A 97 10.89 -12.24 19.58
CA ALA A 97 9.72 -12.92 20.16
C ALA A 97 8.41 -12.68 19.37
N MET A 98 8.49 -12.61 18.05
CA MET A 98 7.31 -12.52 17.19
C MET A 98 6.60 -13.88 17.13
N ASP A 99 5.43 -14.00 17.74
CA ASP A 99 4.66 -15.23 17.89
C ASP A 99 3.37 -15.25 17.04
N ASP A 100 2.70 -14.11 16.91
CA ASP A 100 1.33 -14.00 16.37
C ASP A 100 1.28 -13.33 14.98
N VAL A 101 2.32 -13.54 14.16
CA VAL A 101 2.40 -13.01 12.79
C VAL A 101 2.87 -14.10 11.83
N SER A 102 2.08 -14.36 10.79
CA SER A 102 2.41 -15.39 9.81
C SER A 102 3.51 -14.94 8.84
N TYR A 103 4.25 -15.93 8.31
CA TYR A 103 5.25 -15.72 7.27
C TYR A 103 4.73 -14.92 6.07
N GLN A 104 3.48 -15.14 5.64
CA GLN A 104 2.92 -14.43 4.47
C GLN A 104 2.76 -12.93 4.73
N VAL A 105 2.43 -12.53 5.96
CA VAL A 105 2.32 -11.12 6.34
C VAL A 105 3.70 -10.44 6.29
N VAL A 106 4.73 -11.10 6.84
CA VAL A 106 6.12 -10.62 6.75
C VAL A 106 6.58 -10.55 5.28
N ARG A 107 6.33 -11.60 4.50
CA ARG A 107 6.70 -11.66 3.07
C ARG A 107 6.07 -10.53 2.27
N ALA A 108 4.77 -10.28 2.47
CA ALA A 108 4.06 -9.20 1.78
C ALA A 108 4.65 -7.84 2.13
N TYR A 109 4.97 -7.61 3.41
CA TYR A 109 5.60 -6.37 3.85
C TYR A 109 7.01 -6.20 3.25
N VAL A 110 7.87 -7.21 3.33
CA VAL A 110 9.23 -7.16 2.77
C VAL A 110 9.19 -6.93 1.25
N ALA A 111 8.29 -7.59 0.52
CA ALA A 111 8.17 -7.43 -0.93
C ALA A 111 7.82 -5.99 -1.32
N LYS A 112 6.96 -5.32 -0.54
CA LYS A 112 6.63 -3.90 -0.72
C LYS A 112 7.79 -2.99 -0.28
N ARG A 113 8.35 -3.24 0.89
CA ARG A 113 9.25 -2.31 1.58
C ARG A 113 10.68 -2.33 1.03
N LYS A 114 11.16 -3.48 0.55
CA LYS A 114 12.51 -3.62 -0.01
C LYS A 114 12.82 -2.68 -1.19
N PRO A 115 11.94 -2.53 -2.21
CA PRO A 115 12.19 -1.55 -3.26
C PRO A 115 12.06 -0.09 -2.77
N GLU A 116 11.15 0.19 -1.83
CA GLU A 116 11.01 1.54 -1.23
C GLU A 116 12.30 1.97 -0.52
N ILE A 117 12.83 1.11 0.35
CA ILE A 117 14.11 1.35 1.05
C ILE A 117 15.26 1.55 0.06
N ARG A 118 15.30 0.77 -1.02
CA ARG A 118 16.35 0.92 -2.05
C ARG A 118 16.27 2.28 -2.76
N VAL A 119 15.06 2.79 -3.00
CA VAL A 119 14.83 4.13 -3.58
C VAL A 119 15.19 5.23 -2.57
N GLU A 120 14.73 5.10 -1.32
CA GLU A 120 15.04 6.04 -0.23
C GLU A 120 16.56 6.17 0.00
N ALA A 121 17.31 5.07 -0.15
CA ALA A 121 18.76 5.03 -0.04
C ALA A 121 19.51 5.44 -1.33
N GLY A 122 18.81 5.90 -2.38
CA GLY A 122 19.43 6.34 -3.63
C GLY A 122 20.06 5.22 -4.48
N ARG A 123 19.77 3.94 -4.18
CA ARG A 123 20.33 2.76 -4.86
C ARG A 123 19.39 2.20 -5.93
N GLY A 124 18.16 2.73 -6.02
CA GLY A 124 17.15 2.34 -7.00
C GLY A 124 16.99 3.43 -8.05
N PRO A 125 16.71 3.08 -9.32
CA PRO A 125 16.27 4.10 -10.25
C PRO A 125 14.99 4.72 -9.70
N ALA A 126 14.91 6.05 -9.66
CA ALA A 126 13.60 6.69 -9.84
C ALA A 126 13.03 6.04 -11.10
N ARG A 127 11.78 5.58 -11.10
CA ARG A 127 11.22 4.85 -12.26
C ARG A 127 11.30 5.73 -13.52
N VAL A 128 12.41 5.70 -14.22
CA VAL A 128 12.66 6.40 -15.47
C VAL A 128 13.22 5.35 -16.40
N PHE A 129 12.40 4.96 -17.36
CA PHE A 129 12.85 4.16 -18.48
C PHE A 129 13.45 5.14 -19.49
N ILE A 130 14.75 5.02 -19.76
CA ILE A 130 15.43 5.79 -20.81
C ILE A 130 15.69 4.80 -21.93
N GLU A 131 15.15 5.07 -23.11
CA GLU A 131 15.42 4.28 -24.30
C GLU A 131 16.88 4.53 -24.72
N GLN A 132 17.70 3.47 -24.68
CA GLN A 132 19.10 3.52 -25.10
C GLN A 132 19.22 2.92 -26.50
N SER A 133 19.82 3.67 -27.42
CA SER A 133 20.13 3.21 -28.77
C SER A 133 21.59 2.78 -28.87
N HIS A 134 21.85 1.47 -28.93
CA HIS A 134 23.20 0.92 -29.10
C HIS A 134 23.37 0.37 -30.52
N LEU A 135 24.09 1.09 -31.37
CA LEU A 135 24.49 0.59 -32.68
C LEU A 135 25.67 -0.37 -32.52
N ALA A 136 25.66 -1.48 -33.27
CA ALA A 136 26.72 -2.49 -33.21
C ALA A 136 28.10 -1.87 -33.51
N GLY A 137 29.04 -2.02 -32.58
CA GLY A 137 30.41 -1.52 -32.71
C GLY A 137 30.60 -0.01 -32.46
N ALA A 138 29.52 0.72 -32.13
CA ALA A 138 29.61 2.15 -31.79
C ALA A 138 30.08 2.38 -30.34
N GLU A 139 29.77 1.45 -29.44
CA GLU A 139 30.14 1.51 -28.03
C GLU A 139 30.71 0.15 -27.60
N ALA A 140 31.68 0.19 -26.68
CA ALA A 140 32.23 -0.99 -26.01
C ALA A 140 32.07 -0.79 -24.50
N GLU A 141 31.37 -1.71 -23.86
CA GLU A 141 31.17 -1.67 -22.40
C GLU A 141 32.19 -2.59 -21.74
N VAL A 142 32.86 -2.08 -20.71
CA VAL A 142 33.85 -2.82 -19.91
C VAL A 142 33.32 -2.87 -18.49
N ASP A 143 32.93 -4.05 -18.04
CA ASP A 143 32.49 -4.28 -16.68
C ASP A 143 33.69 -4.62 -15.77
N PHE A 144 33.78 -3.92 -14.64
CA PHE A 144 34.71 -4.24 -13.57
C PHE A 144 33.96 -4.88 -12.41
N GLY A 145 34.42 -6.05 -11.96
CA GLY A 145 33.79 -6.79 -10.87
C GLY A 145 34.77 -7.09 -9.74
N GLU A 146 34.43 -6.68 -8.52
CA GLU A 146 35.14 -7.12 -7.32
C GLU A 146 34.51 -8.41 -6.77
N VAL A 147 35.37 -9.37 -6.37
CA VAL A 147 34.94 -10.63 -5.78
C VAL A 147 35.58 -10.77 -4.40
N ALA A 148 34.76 -10.78 -3.36
CA ALA A 148 35.19 -11.16 -2.01
C ALA A 148 35.11 -12.69 -1.86
N VAL A 149 36.26 -13.32 -1.59
CA VAL A 149 36.37 -14.77 -1.36
C VAL A 149 36.81 -15.00 0.08
N ARG A 150 36.04 -15.80 0.82
CA ARG A 150 36.40 -16.21 2.18
C ARG A 150 37.40 -17.36 2.11
N LEU A 151 38.66 -17.11 2.47
CA LEU A 151 39.72 -18.12 2.50
C LEU A 151 39.96 -18.57 3.95
N ARG A 152 39.76 -19.86 4.22
CA ARG A 152 40.02 -20.49 5.53
C ARG A 152 39.32 -19.85 6.74
N GLY A 153 38.15 -19.24 6.53
CA GLY A 153 37.31 -18.70 7.61
C GLY A 153 37.46 -17.21 7.88
N GLU A 154 38.50 -16.57 7.33
CA GLU A 154 38.70 -15.12 7.38
C GLU A 154 38.31 -14.47 6.05
N LEU A 155 37.83 -13.23 6.14
CA LEU A 155 37.28 -12.45 5.03
C LEU A 155 38.30 -11.42 4.59
#